data_AF-A0A7Y1VWQ0-F1
#
_entry.id   AF-A0A7Y1VWQ0-F1
#
_cell.length_a   1.000
_cell.length_b   1.000
_cell.length_c   1.000
_cell.angle_alpha   90.00
_cell.angle_beta   90.00
_cell.angle_gamma   90.00
#
_symmetry.space_group_name_H-M   'P 1'
#
loop_
_entity.id
_entity.type
_entity.pdbx_description
1 polymer ?
#
loop_
_entity_poly.entity_id
_entity_poly.type
_entity_poly.pdbx_seq_one_letter_code
_entity_poly.pdbx_strand_id
1 'polypeptide(L)'
;AMEVRVKEGHVIVKDATGRDSIHLTAGEGAAWQSDEFIRLESELQPMGAWRLEPVMFSDQPLREIIPIIEREYQIAFDVADPNLVNCAVTFTLNYPPLPVLIETLETLLDIEILNRGSRQYFIQGSGC
;
A
#
# COMPACT_ATOMS: atom_id res chain seq x y z
N ALA A 1 23.73 -5.04 -4.56
CA ALA A 1 23.04 -4.52 -3.37
C ALA A 1 22.41 -5.69 -2.64
N MET A 2 22.49 -5.72 -1.30
CA MET A 2 21.75 -6.68 -0.48
C MET A 2 20.50 -5.98 0.06
N GLU A 3 19.38 -6.67 0.05
CA GLU A 3 18.09 -6.16 0.50
C GLU A 3 17.49 -7.10 1.55
N VAL A 4 16.86 -6.52 2.56
CA VAL A 4 16.10 -7.21 3.59
C VAL A 4 14.71 -6.59 3.69
N ARG A 5 13.68 -7.43 3.75
CA ARG A 5 12.30 -7.03 4.06
C ARG A 5 11.74 -7.85 5.21
N VAL A 6 11.02 -7.18 6.11
CA VAL A 6 10.41 -7.83 7.26
C VAL A 6 8.94 -8.09 6.98
N LYS A 7 8.60 -9.37 6.89
CA LYS A 7 7.20 -9.78 6.71
C LYS A 7 6.40 -9.63 8.00
N GLU A 8 6.93 -10.17 9.09
CA GLU A 8 6.27 -10.21 10.41
C GLU A 8 7.34 -10.06 11.52
N GLY A 9 6.94 -9.49 12.65
CA GLY A 9 7.81 -9.33 13.82
C GLY A 9 8.76 -8.14 13.75
N HIS A 10 9.87 -8.24 14.49
CA HIS A 10 10.89 -7.20 14.61
C HIS A 10 12.25 -7.79 14.23
N VAL A 11 12.96 -7.14 13.32
CA VAL A 11 14.28 -7.57 12.86
C VAL A 11 15.27 -6.43 13.07
N ILE A 12 16.42 -6.78 13.64
CA ILE A 12 17.59 -5.89 13.69
C ILE A 12 18.59 -6.43 12.69
N VAL A 13 18.87 -5.66 11.64
CA VAL A 13 19.92 -5.96 10.68
C VAL A 13 21.17 -5.23 11.12
N LYS A 14 22.31 -5.90 11.14
CA LYS A 14 23.61 -5.33 11.48
C LYS A 14 24.57 -5.49 10.31
N ASP A 15 25.44 -4.52 10.12
CA ASP A 15 26.56 -4.67 9.20
C ASP A 15 27.56 -5.72 9.74
N ALA A 16 28.46 -6.18 8.87
CA ALA A 16 29.43 -7.22 9.25
C ALA A 16 30.38 -6.77 10.37
N THR A 17 30.58 -5.45 10.57
CA THR A 17 31.42 -4.91 11.63
C THR A 17 30.67 -4.65 12.94
N GLY A 18 29.34 -4.71 12.92
CA GLY A 18 28.46 -4.42 14.04
C GLY A 18 28.43 -2.95 14.46
N ARG A 19 28.96 -2.04 13.62
CA ARG A 19 29.01 -0.60 13.87
C ARG A 19 27.77 0.14 13.40
N ASP A 20 27.07 -0.43 12.42
CA ASP A 20 25.81 0.10 11.93
C ASP A 20 24.70 -0.95 12.09
N SER A 21 23.50 -0.48 12.38
CA SER A 21 22.34 -1.34 12.53
C SER A 21 21.05 -0.60 12.22
N ILE A 22 20.11 -1.32 11.60
CA ILE A 22 18.78 -0.81 11.33
C ILE A 22 17.72 -1.70 11.98
N HIS A 23 16.77 -1.04 12.62
CA HIS A 23 15.59 -1.67 13.18
C HIS A 23 14.46 -1.61 12.15
N LEU A 24 13.92 -2.78 11.85
CA LEU A 24 12.83 -2.97 10.90
C LEU A 24 11.66 -3.68 11.59
N THR A 25 10.48 -3.13 11.40
CA THR A 25 9.20 -3.69 11.82
C THR A 25 8.46 -4.28 10.62
N ALA A 26 7.40 -5.05 10.86
CA ALA A 26 6.61 -5.67 9.81
C ALA A 26 6.17 -4.65 8.75
N GLY A 27 6.47 -4.94 7.48
CA GLY A 27 6.24 -4.08 6.33
C GLY A 27 7.44 -3.21 5.95
N GLU A 28 8.40 -2.99 6.84
CA GLU A 28 9.60 -2.20 6.54
C GLU A 28 10.67 -3.05 5.82
N GLY A 29 11.47 -2.37 4.99
CA GLY A 29 12.64 -2.95 4.33
C GLY A 29 13.84 -2.02 4.39
N ALA A 30 15.02 -2.58 4.13
CA ALA A 30 16.24 -1.81 3.97
C ALA A 30 17.14 -2.43 2.90
N ALA A 31 17.87 -1.58 2.19
CA ALA A 31 18.94 -1.95 1.30
C ALA A 31 20.29 -1.53 1.90
N TRP A 32 21.30 -2.37 1.74
CA TRP A 32 22.70 -2.01 2.01
C TRP A 32 23.30 -1.37 0.76
N GLN A 33 23.59 -0.07 0.84
CA GLN A 33 24.12 0.73 -0.25
C GLN A 33 25.12 1.75 0.29
N SER A 34 26.27 1.91 -0.37
CA SER A 34 27.29 2.90 0.01
C SER A 34 27.75 2.84 1.48
N ASP A 35 27.86 1.62 2.04
CA ASP A 35 28.21 1.36 3.44
C ASP A 35 27.22 1.90 4.50
N GLU A 36 25.95 2.10 4.10
CA GLU A 36 24.86 2.46 5.00
C GLU A 36 23.58 1.67 4.70
N PHE A 37 22.70 1.56 5.71
CA PHE A 37 21.34 1.06 5.51
C PHE A 37 20.42 2.18 5.02
N ILE A 38 19.88 2.03 3.82
CA ILE A 38 18.82 2.89 3.29
C ILE A 38 17.48 2.20 3.52
N ARG A 39 16.55 2.85 4.23
CA ARG A 39 15.17 2.35 4.36
C ARG A 39 14.52 2.32 2.99
N LEU A 40 13.97 1.17 2.64
CA LEU A 40 13.09 1.05 1.48
C LEU A 40 11.70 1.49 1.90
N GLU A 41 11.06 2.32 1.07
CA GLU A 41 9.65 2.62 1.27
C GLU A 41 8.87 1.31 1.34
N SER A 42 8.01 1.21 2.34
CA SER A 42 7.17 0.04 2.56
C SER A 42 6.17 -0.05 1.42
N GLU A 43 6.42 -0.99 0.51
CA GLU A 43 5.35 -1.51 -0.34
C GLU A 43 4.41 -2.30 0.58
N LEU A 44 3.38 -1.63 1.07
CA LEU A 44 2.30 -2.29 1.80
C LEU A 44 1.66 -3.31 0.85
N GLN A 45 1.93 -4.59 1.10
CA GLN A 45 1.27 -5.69 0.42
C GLN A 45 0.04 -6.11 1.23
N PRO A 46 -1.03 -6.60 0.57
CA PRO A 46 -2.19 -7.04 1.29
C PRO A 46 -1.86 -8.28 2.13
N MET A 47 -2.49 -8.38 3.30
CA MET A 47 -2.26 -9.46 4.23
C MET A 47 -2.62 -10.81 3.59
N GLY A 48 -1.61 -11.66 3.39
CA GLY A 48 -1.86 -12.98 2.79
C GLY A 48 -2.14 -12.94 1.29
N ALA A 49 -1.69 -11.91 0.56
CA ALA A 49 -1.81 -11.76 -0.89
C ALA A 49 -1.63 -13.06 -1.69
N TRP A 50 -0.65 -13.88 -1.29
CA TRP A 50 -0.34 -15.17 -1.92
C TRP A 50 -1.45 -16.23 -1.85
N ARG A 51 -2.44 -16.07 -0.95
CA ARG A 51 -3.63 -16.93 -0.82
C ARG A 51 -4.88 -16.32 -1.42
N LEU A 52 -4.85 -15.02 -1.74
CA LEU A 52 -6.02 -14.30 -2.19
C LEU A 52 -6.23 -14.59 -3.68
N GLU A 53 -7.41 -15.09 -4.02
CA GLU A 53 -7.81 -15.25 -5.42
C GLU A 53 -8.19 -13.88 -6.01
N PRO A 54 -7.81 -13.58 -7.26
CA PRO A 54 -8.24 -12.39 -7.98
C PRO A 54 -9.74 -12.10 -7.82
N VAL A 55 -10.06 -10.84 -7.52
CA VAL A 55 -11.46 -10.38 -7.43
C VAL A 55 -11.75 -9.43 -8.59
N MET A 56 -12.78 -9.73 -9.37
CA MET A 56 -13.23 -8.86 -10.46
C MET A 56 -14.39 -8.00 -9.97
N PHE A 57 -14.20 -6.68 -10.01
CA PHE A 57 -15.24 -5.69 -9.82
C PHE A 57 -15.77 -5.26 -11.19
N SER A 58 -17.10 -5.26 -11.35
CA SER A 58 -17.75 -4.86 -12.60
C SER A 58 -18.83 -3.85 -12.28
N ASP A 59 -18.66 -2.62 -12.77
CA ASP A 59 -19.57 -1.49 -12.55
C ASP A 59 -19.96 -1.31 -11.08
N GLN A 60 -18.98 -1.49 -10.18
CA GLN A 60 -19.23 -1.54 -8.75
C GLN A 60 -18.81 -0.22 -8.09
N PRO A 61 -19.63 0.36 -7.19
CA PRO A 61 -19.35 1.66 -6.61
C PRO A 61 -18.22 1.60 -5.58
N LEU A 62 -17.42 2.65 -5.51
CA LEU A 62 -16.29 2.76 -4.59
C LEU A 62 -16.65 2.52 -3.12
N ARG A 63 -17.86 2.90 -2.68
CA ARG A 63 -18.33 2.64 -1.30
C ARG A 63 -18.31 1.16 -0.91
N GLU A 64 -18.37 0.25 -1.88
CA GLU A 64 -18.32 -1.20 -1.66
C GLU A 64 -16.91 -1.77 -1.82
N ILE A 65 -16.06 -1.09 -2.60
CA ILE A 65 -14.68 -1.51 -2.89
C ILE A 65 -13.71 -1.01 -1.81
N ILE A 66 -13.86 0.24 -1.35
CA ILE A 66 -13.01 0.86 -0.32
C ILE A 66 -12.87 -0.04 0.92
N PRO A 67 -13.96 -0.56 1.53
CA PRO A 67 -13.85 -1.39 2.73
C PRO A 67 -13.08 -2.71 2.48
N ILE A 68 -13.13 -3.24 1.25
CA ILE A 68 -12.36 -4.43 0.88
C ILE A 68 -10.87 -4.06 0.87
N ILE A 69 -10.48 -2.99 0.20
CA ILE A 69 -9.09 -2.55 0.14
C ILE A 69 -8.55 -2.20 1.53
N GLU A 70 -9.31 -1.44 2.33
CA GLU A 70 -8.93 -1.10 3.71
C GLU A 70 -8.63 -2.35 4.55
N ARG A 71 -9.50 -3.36 4.46
CA ARG A 71 -9.34 -4.62 5.19
C ARG A 71 -8.09 -5.38 4.73
N GLU A 72 -7.92 -5.55 3.42
CA GLU A 72 -6.84 -6.38 2.88
C GLU A 72 -5.46 -5.73 3.08
N TYR A 73 -5.36 -4.40 2.97
CA TYR A 73 -4.10 -3.66 3.13
C TYR A 73 -3.88 -3.08 4.53
N GLN A 74 -4.87 -3.20 5.42
CA GLN A 74 -4.84 -2.64 6.78
C GLN A 74 -4.61 -1.12 6.78
N ILE A 75 -5.33 -0.42 5.90
CA ILE A 75 -5.30 1.04 5.75
C ILE A 75 -6.70 1.63 5.97
N ALA A 76 -6.79 2.95 6.04
CA ALA A 76 -8.05 3.70 6.08
C ALA A 76 -8.05 4.78 4.99
N PHE A 77 -9.18 4.94 4.32
CA PHE A 77 -9.46 6.00 3.36
C PHE A 77 -10.47 7.00 3.93
N ASP A 78 -10.09 8.26 3.94
CA ASP A 78 -11.01 9.38 4.12
C ASP A 78 -11.34 9.97 2.74
N VAL A 79 -12.62 10.26 2.48
CA VAL A 79 -13.07 10.76 1.18
C VAL A 79 -13.55 12.20 1.30
N ALA A 80 -12.99 13.10 0.49
CA ALA A 80 -13.29 14.53 0.52
C ALA A 80 -14.72 14.84 0.05
N ASP A 81 -15.10 14.32 -1.12
CA ASP A 81 -16.43 14.50 -1.70
C ASP A 81 -17.22 13.18 -1.58
N PRO A 82 -18.35 13.17 -0.84
CA PRO A 82 -19.23 12.01 -0.74
C PRO A 82 -19.74 11.47 -2.08
N ASN A 83 -19.72 12.26 -3.16
CA ASN A 83 -20.13 11.76 -4.48
C ASN A 83 -19.14 10.77 -5.07
N LEU A 84 -17.85 10.87 -4.73
CA LEU A 84 -16.80 9.97 -5.21
C LEU A 84 -17.08 8.51 -4.85
N VAL A 85 -17.68 8.28 -3.67
CA VAL A 85 -17.99 6.91 -3.23
C VAL A 85 -19.07 6.23 -4.09
N ASN A 86 -19.75 6.98 -4.96
CA ASN A 86 -20.72 6.45 -5.91
C ASN A 86 -20.11 6.18 -7.30
N CYS A 87 -18.85 6.57 -7.53
CA CYS A 87 -18.18 6.25 -8.79
C CYS A 87 -18.08 4.75 -8.97
N ALA A 88 -18.64 4.26 -10.08
CA ALA A 88 -18.59 2.87 -10.45
C ALA A 88 -17.28 2.58 -11.19
N VAL A 89 -16.60 1.51 -10.80
CA VAL A 89 -15.34 1.09 -11.42
C VAL A 89 -15.41 -0.36 -11.84
N THR A 90 -14.72 -0.65 -12.94
CA THR A 90 -14.52 -2.00 -13.45
C THR A 90 -13.03 -2.28 -13.46
N PHE A 91 -12.57 -3.16 -12.58
CA PHE A 91 -11.17 -3.58 -12.54
C PHE A 91 -11.03 -4.94 -11.85
N THR A 92 -9.88 -5.59 -12.07
CA THR A 92 -9.52 -6.82 -11.37
C THR A 92 -8.49 -6.51 -10.31
N LEU A 93 -8.84 -6.76 -9.04
CA LEU A 93 -7.91 -6.70 -7.93
C LEU A 93 -7.11 -8.00 -7.85
N ASN A 94 -5.90 -7.96 -8.41
CA ASN A 94 -4.88 -9.01 -8.28
C ASN A 94 -3.92 -8.72 -7.11
N TYR A 95 -4.38 -7.98 -6.09
CA TYR A 95 -3.62 -7.70 -4.87
C TYR A 95 -2.20 -7.18 -5.11
N PRO A 96 -2.01 -6.15 -5.98
CA PRO A 96 -0.69 -5.59 -6.23
C PRO A 96 -0.15 -4.86 -4.98
N PRO A 97 1.11 -4.42 -4.97
CA PRO A 97 1.58 -3.48 -3.95
C PRO A 97 0.67 -2.24 -3.87
N LEU A 98 0.41 -1.73 -2.67
CA LEU A 98 -0.49 -0.59 -2.46
C LEU A 98 -0.17 0.64 -3.34
N PRO A 99 1.10 1.03 -3.58
CA PRO A 99 1.40 2.15 -4.48
C PRO A 99 0.85 1.94 -5.90
N VAL A 100 0.94 0.71 -6.42
CA VAL A 100 0.41 0.35 -7.74
C VAL A 100 -1.12 0.37 -7.74
N LEU A 101 -1.75 -0.10 -6.66
CA LEU A 101 -3.21 -0.03 -6.51
C LEU A 101 -3.68 1.43 -6.48
N ILE A 102 -3.00 2.28 -5.71
CA ILE A 102 -3.32 3.71 -5.60
C ILE A 102 -3.22 4.37 -6.97
N GLU A 103 -2.09 4.21 -7.68
CA GLU A 103 -1.90 4.77 -9.03
C GLU A 103 -2.99 4.29 -10.00
N THR A 104 -3.37 3.01 -9.91
CA THR A 104 -4.46 2.44 -10.71
C THR A 104 -5.79 3.13 -10.41
N LEU A 105 -6.12 3.33 -9.14
CA LEU A 105 -7.37 4.00 -8.74
C LEU A 105 -7.38 5.47 -9.14
N GLU A 106 -6.28 6.19 -8.93
CA GLU A 106 -6.11 7.58 -9.38
C GLU A 106 -6.34 7.71 -10.88
N THR A 107 -5.76 6.80 -11.68
CA THR A 107 -5.91 6.79 -13.14
C THR A 107 -7.33 6.45 -13.59
N LEU A 108 -7.96 5.44 -12.98
CA LEU A 108 -9.28 4.97 -13.39
C LEU A 108 -10.39 5.98 -13.07
N LEU A 109 -10.20 6.79 -12.03
CA LEU A 109 -11.23 7.65 -11.49
C LEU A 109 -10.95 9.14 -11.71
N ASP A 110 -9.77 9.52 -12.21
CA ASP A 110 -9.32 10.91 -12.28
C ASP A 110 -9.40 11.62 -10.91
N ILE A 111 -8.77 10.99 -9.92
CA ILE A 111 -8.70 11.44 -8.52
C ILE A 111 -7.25 11.49 -8.04
N GLU A 112 -7.04 12.10 -6.88
CA GLU A 112 -5.77 12.13 -6.16
C GLU A 112 -5.94 11.48 -4.79
N ILE A 113 -5.00 10.61 -4.41
CA ILE A 113 -5.00 9.88 -3.15
C ILE A 113 -3.75 10.26 -2.36
N LEU A 114 -3.93 11.14 -1.38
CA LEU A 114 -2.84 11.67 -0.56
C LEU A 114 -2.56 10.80 0.66
N ASN A 115 -1.31 10.40 0.87
CA ASN A 115 -0.88 9.79 2.12
C ASN A 115 -0.90 10.83 3.26
N ARG A 116 -1.71 10.60 4.31
CA ARG A 116 -1.84 11.45 5.51
C ARG A 116 -1.17 10.89 6.76
N GLY A 117 -0.59 9.69 6.69
CA GLY A 117 0.03 9.03 7.82
C GLY A 117 0.37 7.57 7.52
N SER A 118 0.88 6.83 8.49
CA SER A 118 1.41 5.48 8.25
C SER A 118 0.42 4.49 7.63
N ARG A 119 -0.90 4.69 7.80
CA ARG A 119 -1.98 3.84 7.26
C ARG A 119 -3.23 4.64 6.88
N GLN A 120 -3.10 5.94 6.67
CA GLN A 120 -4.22 6.84 6.41
C GLN A 120 -4.04 7.54 5.07
N TYR A 121 -5.05 7.46 4.23
CA TYR A 121 -5.07 8.02 2.88
C TYR A 121 -6.29 8.90 2.71
N PHE A 122 -6.15 10.00 1.98
CA PHE A 122 -7.21 10.96 1.73
C PHE A 122 -7.48 11.06 0.25
N ILE A 123 -8.69 10.68 -0.16
CA ILE A 123 -9.17 10.69 -1.53
C ILE A 123 -9.81 12.03 -1.83
N GLN A 124 -9.31 12.73 -2.85
CA GLN A 124 -9.85 14.02 -3.31
C GLN A 124 -9.87 14.11 -4.83
N GLY A 125 -10.59 15.08 -5.36
CA GLY A 125 -10.76 15.29 -6.80
C GLY A 125 -12.23 15.41 -7.17
N SER A 126 -12.49 15.70 -8.44
CA SER A 126 -13.85 15.67 -8.99
C SER A 126 -14.36 14.25 -9.15
N GLY A 127 -13.47 13.33 -9.54
CA GLY A 127 -13.75 11.93 -9.84
C GLY A 127 -14.82 11.71 -10.92
N CYS A 128 -14.89 10.48 -11.43
CA CYS A 128 -15.79 10.07 -12.52
C CYS A 128 -15.67 11.00 -13.77
#